data_AF-A0A964VK24-F1
#
_entry.id   AF-A0A964VK24-F1
#
_cell.length_a   1.000
_cell.length_b   1.000
_cell.length_c   1.000
_cell.angle_alpha   90.00
_cell.angle_beta   90.00
_cell.angle_gamma   90.00
#
_symmetry.space_group_name_H-M   'P 1'
#
loop_
_entity.id
_entity.type
_entity.pdbx_description
1 polymer ?
#
loop_
_entity_poly.entity_id
_entity_poly.type
_entity_poly.pdbx_seq_one_letter_code
_entity_poly.pdbx_strand_id
1 'polypeptide(L)'
;MPISRFLEFLLSSGNLESYLERLVNAFNPAAVDGLMCRYTLSVGWDGKFYDCDFNQMLDLALPQHIFEVALAHLDGRRIQVDQHCFGCTAGTGSSCGGATA
;
A
#
# COMPACT_ATOMS: atom_id res chain seq x y z
N MET A 1 4.12 5.40 -7.48
CA MET A 1 2.87 4.64 -7.22
C MET A 1 1.73 5.26 -8.02
N PRO A 2 0.82 4.48 -8.63
CA PRO A 2 -0.32 5.00 -9.41
C PRO A 2 -1.40 5.59 -8.50
N ILE A 3 -1.09 6.68 -7.81
CA ILE A 3 -1.99 7.39 -6.87
C ILE A 3 -1.96 8.90 -7.13
N SER A 4 -3.02 9.60 -6.71
CA SER A 4 -3.15 11.07 -6.75
C SER A 4 -2.70 11.65 -8.11
N ARG A 5 -1.83 12.65 -8.13
CA ARG A 5 -1.37 13.34 -9.35
C ARG A 5 -0.85 12.42 -10.44
N PHE A 6 -0.15 11.34 -10.08
CA PHE A 6 0.36 10.40 -11.09
C PHE A 6 -0.76 9.52 -11.66
N LEU A 7 -1.74 9.14 -10.83
CA LEU A 7 -2.95 8.47 -11.32
C LEU A 7 -3.75 9.38 -12.28
N GLU A 8 -3.93 10.65 -11.93
CA GLU A 8 -4.61 11.64 -12.79
C GLU A 8 -3.90 11.80 -14.15
N PHE A 9 -2.58 11.83 -14.15
CA PHE A 9 -1.78 11.83 -15.37
C PHE A 9 -2.00 10.55 -16.19
N LEU A 10 -1.97 9.37 -15.57
CA LEU A 10 -2.18 8.10 -16.25
C LEU A 10 -3.59 8.01 -16.87
N LEU A 11 -4.60 8.51 -16.17
CA LEU A 11 -5.97 8.58 -16.66
C LEU A 11 -6.10 9.56 -17.83
N SER A 12 -5.64 10.80 -17.67
CA SER A 12 -5.75 11.84 -18.71
C SER A 12 -4.95 11.52 -19.97
N SER A 13 -3.87 10.75 -19.85
CA SER A 13 -3.05 10.30 -20.98
C SER A 13 -3.48 8.95 -21.57
N GLY A 14 -4.49 8.27 -20.99
CA GLY A 14 -4.96 6.95 -21.45
C GLY A 14 -3.99 5.80 -21.19
N ASN A 15 -3.02 5.97 -20.28
CA ASN A 15 -1.95 5.00 -20.00
C ASN A 15 -2.18 4.16 -18.73
N LEU A 16 -3.30 4.33 -18.03
CA LEU A 16 -3.52 3.64 -16.75
C LEU A 16 -3.51 2.10 -16.90
N GLU A 17 -4.24 1.57 -17.86
CA GLU A 17 -4.38 0.13 -18.04
C GLU A 17 -3.04 -0.54 -18.37
N SER A 18 -2.32 -0.01 -19.36
CA SER A 18 -1.00 -0.51 -19.74
C SER A 18 0.03 -0.38 -18.61
N TYR A 19 -0.06 0.67 -17.80
CA TYR A 19 0.77 0.85 -16.62
C TYR A 19 0.47 -0.21 -15.55
N LEU A 20 -0.81 -0.45 -15.22
CA LEU A 20 -1.20 -1.48 -14.25
C LEU A 20 -0.84 -2.88 -14.73
N GLU A 21 -1.03 -3.19 -16.02
CA GLU A 21 -0.64 -4.47 -16.62
C GLU A 21 0.87 -4.73 -16.45
N ARG A 22 1.70 -3.70 -16.68
CA ARG A 22 3.15 -3.81 -16.44
C ARG A 22 3.48 -4.12 -14.99
N LEU A 23 2.77 -3.51 -14.03
CA LEU A 23 3.00 -3.79 -12.61
C LEU A 23 2.59 -5.22 -12.24
N VAL A 24 1.43 -5.67 -12.73
CA VAL A 24 0.94 -7.04 -12.50
C VAL A 24 1.91 -8.07 -13.08
N ASN A 25 2.37 -7.86 -14.32
CA ASN A 25 3.32 -8.76 -14.99
C ASN A 25 4.71 -8.74 -14.35
N ALA A 26 5.05 -7.67 -13.62
CA ALA A 26 6.29 -7.55 -12.87
C ALA A 26 6.17 -8.04 -11.42
N PHE A 27 5.06 -8.70 -11.02
CA PHE A 27 4.88 -9.18 -9.66
C PHE A 27 6.07 -10.05 -9.19
N ASN A 28 6.65 -9.67 -8.05
CA ASN A 28 7.76 -10.36 -7.43
C ASN A 28 7.34 -10.89 -6.05
N PRO A 29 7.11 -12.21 -5.91
CA PRO A 29 6.78 -12.82 -4.62
C PRO A 29 7.83 -12.54 -3.53
N ALA A 30 9.11 -12.42 -3.89
CA ALA A 30 10.18 -12.15 -2.92
C ALA A 30 10.09 -10.74 -2.31
N ALA A 31 9.45 -9.79 -2.97
CA ALA A 31 9.22 -8.45 -2.42
C ALA A 31 8.13 -8.45 -1.33
N VAL A 32 7.24 -9.46 -1.31
CA VAL A 32 6.09 -9.52 -0.39
C VAL A 32 6.54 -9.57 1.07
N ASP A 33 7.58 -10.36 1.38
CA ASP A 33 8.05 -10.53 2.75
C ASP A 33 8.71 -9.27 3.32
N GLY A 34 9.13 -8.33 2.48
CA GLY A 34 9.71 -7.04 2.89
C GLY A 34 8.69 -5.90 3.00
N LEU A 35 7.42 -6.13 2.68
CA LEU A 35 6.44 -5.03 2.63
C LEU A 35 6.16 -4.43 4.00
N MET A 36 6.27 -3.09 4.07
CA MET A 36 5.96 -2.27 5.24
C MET A 36 4.61 -2.62 5.89
N CYS A 37 3.57 -2.86 5.08
CA CYS A 37 2.21 -3.14 5.57
C CYS A 37 2.05 -4.46 6.33
N ARG A 38 3.08 -5.31 6.36
CA ARG A 38 3.09 -6.55 7.13
C ARG A 38 3.59 -6.37 8.55
N TYR A 39 4.36 -5.32 8.82
CA TYR A 39 5.10 -5.16 10.09
C TYR A 39 4.82 -3.84 10.79
N THR A 40 4.28 -2.86 10.08
CA THR A 40 4.03 -1.52 10.62
C THR A 40 2.65 -1.04 10.22
N LEU A 41 2.10 -0.16 11.04
CA LEU A 41 0.88 0.59 10.73
C LEU A 41 1.23 2.07 10.67
N SER A 42 0.60 2.78 9.74
CA SER A 42 0.60 4.24 9.75
C SER A 42 -0.51 4.76 10.65
N VAL A 43 -0.24 5.84 11.38
CA VAL A 43 -1.20 6.48 12.29
C VAL A 43 -1.49 7.88 11.79
N GLY A 44 -2.76 8.16 11.52
CA GLY A 44 -3.24 9.48 11.17
C GLY A 44 -3.11 10.46 12.33
N TRP A 45 -3.06 11.76 12.01
CA TRP A 45 -3.07 12.82 13.04
C TRP A 45 -4.35 12.79 13.89
N ASP A 46 -5.44 12.24 13.33
CA ASP A 46 -6.72 12.03 14.00
C ASP A 46 -6.73 10.78 14.88
N GLY A 47 -5.72 9.92 14.80
CA GLY A 47 -5.57 8.68 15.56
C GLY A 47 -6.11 7.42 14.88
N LYS A 48 -6.56 7.53 13.62
CA LYS A 48 -6.93 6.36 12.81
C LYS A 48 -5.70 5.56 12.39
N PHE A 49 -5.88 4.25 12.25
CA PHE A 49 -4.85 3.38 11.68
C PHE A 49 -5.03 3.17 10.19
N TYR A 50 -3.91 2.95 9.51
CA TYR A 50 -3.81 2.56 8.11
C TYR A 50 -2.74 1.49 7.98
N ASP A 51 -2.92 0.50 7.09
CA ASP A 51 -1.91 -0.56 6.93
C ASP A 51 -0.59 -0.05 6.32
N CYS A 52 -0.58 1.10 5.63
CA CYS A 52 0.64 1.78 5.17
C CYS A 52 0.39 3.28 4.91
N ASP A 53 1.46 4.00 4.60
CA ASP A 53 1.42 5.42 4.20
C ASP A 53 0.57 5.66 2.93
N PHE A 54 0.58 4.75 1.97
CA PHE A 54 -0.29 4.84 0.79
C PHE A 54 -1.76 4.61 1.14
N ASN A 55 -2.08 3.70 2.05
CA ASN A 55 -3.44 3.55 2.56
C ASN A 55 -3.89 4.84 3.27
N GLN A 56 -3.00 5.49 4.03
CA GLN A 56 -3.28 6.78 4.64
C GLN A 56 -3.54 7.88 3.60
N MET A 57 -2.71 7.95 2.56
CA MET A 57 -2.88 8.92 1.47
C MET A 57 -4.18 8.71 0.67
N LEU A 58 -4.68 7.47 0.63
CA LEU A 58 -5.91 7.08 -0.06
C LEU A 58 -7.14 7.03 0.86
N ASP A 59 -6.99 7.44 2.13
CA ASP A 59 -8.02 7.36 3.17
C ASP A 59 -8.64 5.97 3.37
N LEU A 60 -7.83 4.92 3.21
CA LEU A 60 -8.19 3.52 3.44
C LEU A 60 -8.01 3.16 4.93
N ALA A 61 -8.79 3.83 5.78
CA ALA A 61 -8.68 3.71 7.23
C ALA A 61 -9.22 2.37 7.75
N LEU A 62 -8.55 1.86 8.77
CA LEU A 62 -9.04 0.74 9.56
C LEU A 62 -10.12 1.23 10.54
N PRO A 63 -11.05 0.34 10.97
CA PRO A 63 -12.08 0.71 11.92
C PRO A 63 -11.54 0.96 13.35
N GLN A 64 -10.32 0.52 13.65
CA GLN A 64 -9.69 0.71 14.96
C GLN A 64 -9.07 2.10 15.12
N HIS A 65 -9.02 2.57 16.37
CA HIS A 65 -8.44 3.84 16.76
C HIS A 65 -7.32 3.66 17.78
N ILE A 66 -6.24 4.45 17.71
CA ILE A 66 -5.07 4.29 18.59
C ILE A 66 -5.42 4.44 20.08
N PHE A 67 -6.44 5.23 20.40
CA PHE A 67 -6.87 5.47 21.77
C PHE A 67 -7.76 4.36 22.35
N GLU A 68 -8.28 3.46 21.52
CA GLU A 68 -9.31 2.49 21.91
C GLU A 68 -8.90 1.04 21.63
N VAL A 69 -7.85 0.82 20.83
CA VAL A 69 -7.48 -0.51 20.38
C VAL A 69 -6.64 -1.27 21.41
N ALA A 70 -7.00 -2.53 21.64
CA ALA A 70 -6.08 -3.50 22.22
C ALA A 70 -5.17 -4.07 21.12
N LEU A 71 -3.85 -4.08 21.34
CA LEU A 71 -2.88 -4.56 20.35
C LEU A 71 -3.19 -5.98 19.82
N ALA A 72 -3.79 -6.84 20.65
CA ALA A 72 -4.22 -8.18 20.25
C ALA A 72 -5.27 -8.20 19.12
N HIS A 73 -6.02 -7.12 18.92
CA HIS A 73 -6.99 -6.99 17.83
C HIS A 73 -6.37 -6.53 16.50
N LEU A 74 -5.07 -6.17 16.51
CA LEU A 74 -4.35 -5.76 15.31
C LEU A 74 -3.62 -6.92 14.63
N ASP A 75 -3.33 -7.99 15.39
CA ASP A 75 -2.61 -9.16 14.89
C ASP A 75 -3.47 -10.03 13.98
N GLY A 76 -2.83 -10.66 12.99
CA GLY A 76 -3.48 -11.57 12.04
C GLY A 76 -4.57 -10.96 11.16
N ARG A 77 -4.76 -9.63 11.19
CA ARG A 77 -5.72 -8.95 10.33
C ARG A 77 -5.33 -9.07 8.87
N ARG A 78 -6.35 -9.04 8.01
CA ARG A 78 -6.14 -8.87 6.57
C ARG A 78 -5.73 -7.44 6.27
N ILE A 79 -4.61 -7.28 5.58
CA ILE A 79 -4.15 -6.00 5.03
C ILE A 79 -5.14 -5.55 3.95
N GLN A 80 -5.57 -4.30 4.01
CA GLN A 80 -6.39 -3.68 2.99
C GLN A 80 -5.53 -3.36 1.76
N VAL A 81 -5.94 -3.88 0.60
CA VAL A 81 -5.21 -3.78 -0.66
C VAL A 81 -6.00 -2.99 -1.70
N ASP A 82 -5.29 -2.29 -2.58
CA ASP A 82 -5.84 -1.55 -3.71
C ASP A 82 -4.81 -1.52 -4.87
N GLN A 83 -5.09 -0.83 -5.97
CA GLN A 83 -4.27 -0.76 -7.18
C GLN A 83 -2.82 -0.34 -6.92
N HIS A 84 -2.58 0.51 -5.92
CA HIS A 84 -1.23 0.90 -5.55
C HIS A 84 -0.40 -0.31 -5.08
N CYS A 85 -1.01 -1.35 -4.49
CA CYS A 85 -0.28 -2.53 -4.03
C CYS A 85 0.47 -3.25 -5.16
N PHE A 86 -0.01 -3.19 -6.41
CA PHE A 86 0.73 -3.71 -7.57
C PHE A 86 2.08 -3.00 -7.75
N GLY A 87 2.18 -1.72 -7.39
CA GLY A 87 3.44 -1.00 -7.41
C GLY A 87 4.38 -1.40 -6.27
N CYS A 88 3.84 -1.80 -5.11
CA CYS A 88 4.62 -2.23 -3.96
C CYS A 88 5.22 -3.63 -4.17
N THR A 89 4.52 -4.49 -4.92
CA THR A 89 4.91 -5.88 -5.17
C THR A 89 5.61 -6.09 -6.51
N ALA A 90 5.70 -5.08 -7.37
CA ALA A 90 6.36 -5.19 -8.67
C ALA A 90 7.88 -5.05 -8.59
N GLY A 91 8.59 -5.82 -9.41
CA GLY A 91 10.03 -5.71 -9.63
C GLY A 91 10.83 -5.91 -8.35
N THR A 92 11.75 -4.99 -8.07
CA THR A 92 12.52 -4.96 -6.81
C THR A 92 11.73 -4.28 -5.69
N GLY A 93 10.40 -4.19 -5.74
CA GLY A 93 9.57 -3.51 -4.74
C GLY A 93 9.78 -1.99 -4.63
N SER A 94 8.95 -1.36 -3.79
CA SER A 94 9.00 0.09 -3.53
C SER A 94 10.02 0.45 -2.44
N SER A 95 10.60 1.65 -2.52
CA SER A 95 11.69 2.14 -1.63
C SER A 95 11.33 2.20 -0.13
N CYS A 96 10.05 2.06 0.22
CA CYS A 96 9.58 2.06 1.61
C CYS A 96 9.85 0.73 2.36
N GLY A 97 10.50 -0.26 1.72
CA GLY A 97 10.94 -1.51 2.37
C GLY A 97 11.05 -2.74 1.46
N GLY A 98 10.71 -2.62 0.17
CA GLY A 98 10.59 -3.75 -0.75
C GLY A 98 11.78 -3.98 -1.69
N ALA A 99 12.89 -3.24 -1.55
CA ALA A 99 14.11 -3.36 -2.35
C ALA A 99 14.76 -4.74 -2.20
N THR A 100 14.62 -5.62 -3.19
CA THR A 100 15.46 -6.83 -3.30
C THR A 100 16.83 -6.44 -3.84
N ALA A 101 17.91 -6.80 -3.13
CA ALA A 101 19.30 -6.53 -3.51
C ALA A 101 19.66 -7.04 -4.92
#